data_AF-A0A9P6BWX2-F1
#
_entry.id   AF-A0A9P6BWX2-F1
#
_cell.length_a   1.000
_cell.length_b   1.000
_cell.length_c   1.000
_cell.angle_alpha   90.00
_cell.angle_beta   90.00
_cell.angle_gamma   90.00
#
_symmetry.space_group_name_H-M   'P 1'
#
loop_
_entity.id
_entity.type
_entity.pdbx_description
1 polymer ?
#
loop_
_entity_poly.entity_id
_entity_poly.type
_entity_poly.pdbx_seq_one_letter_code
_entity_poly.pdbx_strand_id
1 'polypeptide(L)'
;MASVDIMTSNLTSVKELGHFSSASNFSSLAGNVTGPPLNGRAYNGVNFSLVDPDEFFAARLAALKLQLPAAVYQAALQSPAGPTGSMDPDQYVSLVTQVYTTYLALVARTVYFLPNQEPMIVEVMSPWKRVWLNDIAVHFLAAEMMLLGVFATLVQLFHRYGRCKLRLKHEPGTIASAVSIAAQTGIGGSLRGRRRVEGISRILRDKRSVAHIARDRRGRS
;
A
#
# COMPACT_ATOMS: atom_id res chain seq x y z
N MET A 1 -12.37 -20.27 24.07
CA MET A 1 -11.80 -18.93 24.36
C MET A 1 -10.60 -18.75 23.48
N ALA A 2 -10.56 -17.68 22.69
CA ALA A 2 -9.45 -17.41 21.80
C ALA A 2 -8.81 -16.06 22.15
N SER A 3 -7.49 -16.00 22.14
CA SER A 3 -6.70 -14.79 22.30
C SER A 3 -6.18 -14.39 20.93
N VAL A 4 -6.44 -13.14 20.54
CA VAL A 4 -5.99 -12.55 19.27
C VAL A 4 -5.01 -11.43 19.60
N ASP A 5 -3.86 -11.44 18.96
CA ASP A 5 -2.97 -10.28 18.93
C ASP A 5 -3.52 -9.26 17.94
N ILE A 6 -3.93 -8.10 18.46
CA ILE A 6 -4.60 -7.04 17.71
C ILE A 6 -3.62 -6.35 16.74
N MET A 7 -2.31 -6.38 16.98
CA MET A 7 -1.34 -5.74 16.08
C MET A 7 -1.05 -6.56 14.83
N THR A 8 -1.07 -7.88 14.95
CA THR A 8 -0.80 -8.80 13.84
C THR A 8 -2.08 -9.42 13.27
N SER A 9 -3.23 -9.18 13.92
CA SER A 9 -4.49 -9.90 13.69
C SER A 9 -4.31 -11.43 13.78
N ASN A 10 -3.26 -11.89 14.45
CA ASN A 10 -2.93 -13.30 14.54
C ASN A 10 -3.53 -13.92 15.79
N LEU A 11 -4.05 -15.13 15.65
CA LEU A 11 -4.62 -15.91 16.73
C LEU A 11 -3.48 -16.50 17.55
N THR A 12 -3.24 -15.98 18.77
CA THR A 12 -2.09 -16.37 19.60
C THR A 12 -2.38 -17.57 20.50
N SER A 13 -3.64 -17.81 20.84
CA SER A 13 -4.03 -18.99 21.62
C SER A 13 -5.49 -19.33 21.40
N VAL A 14 -5.80 -20.62 21.28
CA VAL A 14 -7.16 -21.14 21.28
C VAL A 14 -7.26 -22.18 22.38
N LYS A 15 -8.12 -21.91 23.36
CA LYS A 15 -8.51 -22.88 24.39
C LYS A 15 -9.93 -23.35 24.11
N GLU A 16 -10.08 -24.62 23.79
CA GLU A 16 -11.39 -25.24 23.67
C GLU A 16 -12.08 -25.24 25.04
N LEU A 17 -13.34 -24.78 25.08
CA LEU A 17 -14.11 -24.65 26.33
C LEU A 17 -15.00 -25.88 26.60
N GLY A 18 -15.01 -26.86 25.70
CA GLY A 18 -15.87 -28.04 25.75
C GLY A 18 -16.81 -28.12 24.55
N HIS A 19 -17.63 -29.19 24.52
CA HIS A 19 -18.62 -29.39 23.46
C HIS A 19 -19.75 -28.37 23.56
N PHE A 20 -20.19 -27.88 22.40
CA PHE A 20 -21.29 -26.94 22.32
C PHE A 20 -22.63 -27.65 22.62
N SER A 21 -23.43 -27.14 23.56
CA SER A 21 -24.69 -27.76 23.99
C SER A 21 -25.87 -26.80 23.88
N SER A 22 -27.10 -27.34 23.90
CA SER A 22 -28.34 -26.54 23.86
C SER A 22 -28.50 -25.57 25.04
N ALA A 23 -27.74 -25.76 26.11
CA ALA A 23 -27.70 -24.88 27.29
C ALA A 23 -26.55 -23.84 27.22
N SER A 24 -25.74 -23.87 26.17
CA SER A 24 -24.63 -22.91 25.98
C SER A 24 -25.18 -21.54 25.59
N ASN A 25 -24.51 -20.48 26.02
CA ASN A 25 -24.78 -19.14 25.49
C ASN A 25 -24.62 -19.20 23.96
N PHE A 26 -25.59 -18.66 23.23
CA PHE A 26 -25.70 -18.74 21.76
C PHE A 26 -26.23 -20.08 21.19
N SER A 27 -26.83 -20.97 22.00
CA SER A 27 -27.47 -22.21 21.50
C SER A 27 -28.61 -21.98 20.50
N SER A 28 -29.30 -20.84 20.60
CA SER A 28 -30.29 -20.38 19.61
C SER A 28 -29.68 -20.12 18.24
N LEU A 29 -28.40 -19.78 18.17
CA LEU A 29 -27.66 -19.46 16.94
C LEU A 29 -27.05 -20.68 16.26
N ALA A 30 -26.97 -21.81 16.96
CA ALA A 30 -26.21 -22.97 16.49
C ALA A 30 -26.98 -23.88 15.54
N GLY A 31 -28.21 -23.57 15.13
CA GLY A 31 -28.98 -24.48 14.27
C GLY A 31 -29.06 -25.90 14.86
N ASN A 32 -29.18 -26.92 13.99
CA ASN A 32 -29.35 -28.31 14.41
C ASN A 32 -28.03 -29.05 14.76
N VAL A 33 -26.90 -28.37 14.99
CA VAL A 33 -25.62 -29.05 15.34
C VAL A 33 -25.55 -29.51 16.80
N THR A 34 -26.48 -29.10 17.66
CA THR A 34 -26.56 -29.55 19.06
C THR A 34 -27.24 -30.91 19.23
N GLY A 35 -28.05 -31.35 18.26
CA GLY A 35 -28.76 -32.63 18.28
C GLY A 35 -27.99 -33.79 17.62
N PRO A 36 -28.50 -35.03 17.73
CA PRO A 36 -27.97 -36.16 16.97
C PRO A 36 -28.02 -35.89 15.46
N PRO A 37 -27.00 -36.29 14.68
CA PRO A 37 -25.86 -37.11 15.05
C PRO A 37 -24.62 -36.34 15.53
N LEU A 38 -24.64 -34.99 15.49
CA LEU A 38 -23.44 -34.17 15.71
C LEU A 38 -23.19 -33.89 17.19
N ASN A 39 -24.22 -33.80 18.03
CA ASN A 39 -24.13 -33.67 19.49
C ASN A 39 -23.10 -32.60 19.94
N GLY A 40 -23.07 -31.45 19.27
CA GLY A 40 -22.15 -30.36 19.59
C GLY A 40 -20.73 -30.50 19.00
N ARG A 41 -20.49 -31.51 18.15
CA ARG A 41 -19.22 -31.69 17.42
C ARG A 41 -19.19 -30.88 16.14
N ALA A 42 -17.98 -30.46 15.75
CA ALA A 42 -17.75 -29.77 14.50
C ALA A 42 -18.14 -30.65 13.30
N TYR A 43 -18.83 -30.04 12.35
CA TYR A 43 -19.27 -30.68 11.13
C TYR A 43 -18.07 -30.93 10.20
N ASN A 44 -17.75 -32.19 9.94
CA ASN A 44 -16.60 -32.59 9.11
C ASN A 44 -16.89 -32.52 7.60
N GLY A 45 -18.15 -32.41 7.18
CA GLY A 45 -18.52 -32.19 5.78
C GLY A 45 -18.23 -33.33 4.79
N VAL A 46 -17.67 -34.47 5.19
CA VAL A 46 -17.25 -35.56 4.28
C VAL A 46 -17.82 -36.93 4.63
N ASN A 47 -18.14 -37.17 5.90
CA ASN A 47 -18.68 -38.44 6.33
C ASN A 47 -19.88 -38.20 7.23
N PHE A 48 -21.01 -38.78 6.84
CA PHE A 48 -22.27 -38.60 7.53
C PHE A 48 -22.95 -39.95 7.74
N SER A 49 -23.14 -40.35 8.98
CA SER A 49 -23.99 -41.48 9.33
C SER A 49 -25.43 -40.99 9.45
N LEU A 50 -26.17 -41.01 8.34
CA LEU A 50 -27.60 -40.71 8.35
C LEU A 50 -28.39 -42.02 8.28
N VAL A 51 -29.51 -42.04 9.01
CA VAL A 51 -30.59 -43.00 8.82
C VAL A 51 -31.46 -42.43 7.69
N ASP A 52 -31.62 -43.16 6.59
CA ASP A 52 -32.41 -42.81 5.40
C ASP A 52 -32.05 -41.48 4.70
N PRO A 53 -30.89 -41.40 4.00
CA PRO A 53 -30.52 -40.21 3.25
C PRO A 53 -31.40 -39.99 2.02
N ASP A 54 -31.81 -38.73 1.81
CA ASP A 54 -32.48 -38.27 0.59
C ASP A 54 -31.57 -38.40 -0.66
N GLU A 55 -32.15 -38.56 -1.85
CA GLU A 55 -31.44 -38.75 -3.12
C GLU A 55 -30.53 -37.56 -3.44
N PHE A 56 -31.00 -36.34 -3.17
CA PHE A 56 -30.20 -35.12 -3.32
C PHE A 56 -28.96 -35.13 -2.42
N PHE A 57 -29.07 -35.69 -1.22
CA PHE A 57 -27.95 -35.81 -0.30
C PHE A 57 -26.96 -36.87 -0.78
N ALA A 58 -27.44 -38.02 -1.23
CA ALA A 58 -26.61 -39.08 -1.79
C ALA A 58 -25.82 -38.60 -3.03
N ALA A 59 -26.49 -37.90 -3.94
CA ALA A 59 -25.86 -37.31 -5.13
C ALA A 59 -24.80 -36.26 -4.75
N ARG A 60 -25.08 -35.41 -3.75
CA ARG A 60 -24.12 -34.43 -3.25
C ARG A 60 -22.90 -35.08 -2.60
N LEU A 61 -23.09 -36.14 -1.82
CA LEU A 61 -21.98 -36.88 -1.21
C LEU A 61 -21.09 -37.53 -2.28
N ALA A 62 -21.70 -38.12 -3.32
CA ALA A 62 -20.97 -38.68 -4.45
C ALA A 62 -20.15 -37.60 -5.18
N ALA A 63 -20.74 -36.43 -5.43
CA ALA A 63 -20.04 -35.30 -6.03
C ALA A 63 -18.85 -34.83 -5.17
N LEU A 64 -19.03 -34.70 -3.85
CA LEU A 64 -17.95 -34.30 -2.93
C LEU A 64 -16.77 -35.28 -2.94
N LYS A 65 -17.06 -36.60 -2.97
CA LYS A 65 -16.04 -37.64 -3.05
C LYS A 65 -15.21 -37.58 -4.34
N LEU A 66 -15.76 -37.04 -5.43
CA LEU A 66 -15.06 -36.85 -6.70
C LEU A 66 -14.38 -35.49 -6.79
N GLN A 67 -15.02 -34.43 -6.29
CA GLN A 67 -14.53 -33.06 -6.40
C GLN A 67 -13.33 -32.78 -5.50
N LEU A 68 -13.27 -33.34 -4.28
CA LEU A 68 -12.15 -33.09 -3.38
C LEU A 68 -10.81 -33.61 -3.94
N PRO A 69 -10.70 -34.88 -4.39
CA PRO A 69 -9.48 -35.36 -5.04
C PRO A 69 -9.15 -34.61 -6.33
N ALA A 70 -10.17 -34.24 -7.12
CA ALA A 70 -9.96 -33.44 -8.32
C ALA A 70 -9.39 -32.06 -8.00
N ALA A 71 -9.87 -31.40 -6.94
CA ALA A 71 -9.34 -30.12 -6.48
C ALA A 71 -7.89 -30.23 -5.97
N VAL A 72 -7.55 -31.32 -5.27
CA VAL A 72 -6.16 -31.62 -4.88
C VAL A 72 -5.28 -31.79 -6.13
N TYR A 73 -5.75 -32.54 -7.13
CA TYR A 73 -5.01 -32.70 -8.38
C TYR A 73 -4.84 -31.37 -9.14
N GLN A 74 -5.87 -30.51 -9.17
CA GLN A 74 -5.76 -29.18 -9.77
C GLN A 74 -4.78 -28.28 -9.01
N ALA A 75 -4.77 -28.33 -7.68
CA ALA A 75 -3.82 -27.60 -6.85
C ALA A 75 -2.38 -28.12 -7.07
N ALA A 76 -2.22 -29.42 -7.32
CA ALA A 76 -0.94 -30.04 -7.67
C ALA A 76 -0.40 -29.54 -9.01
N LEU A 77 -1.27 -29.38 -10.03
CA LEU A 77 -0.88 -28.80 -11.33
C LEU A 77 -0.39 -27.35 -11.21
N GLN A 78 -0.92 -26.60 -10.23
CA GLN A 78 -0.53 -25.21 -9.97
C GLN A 78 0.66 -25.09 -9.02
N SER A 79 1.13 -26.20 -8.45
CA SER A 79 2.26 -26.22 -7.52
C SER A 79 3.58 -25.97 -8.25
N PRO A 80 4.53 -25.22 -7.65
CA PRO A 80 5.87 -25.01 -8.21
C PRO A 80 6.65 -26.31 -8.48
N ALA A 81 6.33 -27.40 -7.75
CA ALA A 81 6.95 -28.71 -7.90
C ALA A 81 6.38 -29.53 -9.08
N GLY A 82 5.33 -29.05 -9.74
CA GLY A 82 4.59 -29.77 -10.78
C GLY A 82 3.84 -31.01 -10.26
N PRO A 83 3.07 -31.70 -11.11
CA PRO A 83 2.18 -32.79 -10.69
C PRO A 83 2.92 -34.02 -10.15
N THR A 84 4.17 -34.26 -10.58
CA THR A 84 4.98 -35.38 -10.10
C THR A 84 5.66 -35.06 -8.77
N GLY A 85 6.19 -33.85 -8.60
CA GLY A 85 6.82 -33.42 -7.33
C GLY A 85 5.81 -33.09 -6.23
N SER A 86 4.57 -32.73 -6.59
CA SER A 86 3.49 -32.54 -5.61
C SER A 86 2.93 -33.84 -5.03
N MET A 87 3.29 -34.99 -5.61
CA MET A 87 2.88 -36.32 -5.15
C MET A 87 3.88 -36.95 -4.18
N ASP A 88 4.98 -36.24 -3.87
CA ASP A 88 5.85 -36.63 -2.76
C ASP A 88 5.06 -36.61 -1.44
N PRO A 89 5.25 -37.58 -0.52
CA PRO A 89 4.39 -37.77 0.64
C PRO A 89 4.15 -36.51 1.47
N ASP A 90 5.21 -35.76 1.78
CA ASP A 90 5.11 -34.55 2.61
C ASP A 90 4.42 -33.39 1.88
N GLN A 91 4.67 -33.25 0.58
CA GLN A 91 4.07 -32.19 -0.25
C GLN A 91 2.60 -32.49 -0.53
N TYR A 92 2.28 -33.76 -0.79
CA TYR A 92 0.92 -34.20 -1.02
C TYR A 92 0.05 -34.02 0.22
N VAL A 93 0.54 -34.39 1.40
CA VAL A 93 -0.19 -34.18 2.67
C VAL A 93 -0.42 -32.69 2.92
N SER A 94 0.58 -31.84 2.68
CA SER A 94 0.43 -30.38 2.80
C SER A 94 -0.65 -29.85 1.85
N LEU A 95 -0.65 -30.29 0.60
CA LEU A 95 -1.60 -29.89 -0.42
C LEU A 95 -3.03 -30.35 -0.10
N VAL A 96 -3.20 -31.61 0.30
CA VAL A 96 -4.48 -32.15 0.76
C VAL A 96 -4.98 -31.37 1.97
N THR A 97 -4.10 -31.09 2.94
CA THR A 97 -4.44 -30.30 4.13
C THR A 97 -4.92 -28.91 3.75
N GLN A 98 -4.24 -28.25 2.81
CA GLN A 98 -4.64 -26.93 2.34
C GLN A 98 -6.01 -26.92 1.67
N VAL A 99 -6.25 -27.84 0.72
CA VAL A 99 -7.53 -27.95 0.00
C VAL A 99 -8.66 -28.32 0.96
N TYR A 100 -8.42 -29.27 1.85
CA TYR A 100 -9.42 -29.71 2.83
C TYR A 100 -9.74 -28.63 3.87
N THR A 101 -8.74 -27.87 4.33
CA THR A 101 -8.96 -26.74 5.24
C THR A 101 -9.79 -25.64 4.57
N THR A 102 -9.51 -25.36 3.29
CA THR A 102 -10.29 -24.38 2.51
C THR A 102 -11.74 -24.83 2.34
N TYR A 103 -11.95 -26.11 2.03
CA TYR A 103 -13.28 -26.72 1.98
C TYR A 103 -14.03 -26.58 3.31
N LEU A 104 -13.40 -26.98 4.42
CA LEU A 104 -13.99 -26.86 5.76
C LEU A 104 -14.30 -25.41 6.13
N ALA A 105 -13.46 -24.45 5.76
CA ALA A 105 -13.70 -23.03 6.02
C ALA A 105 -14.94 -22.51 5.25
N LEU A 106 -15.11 -22.93 4.00
CA LEU A 106 -16.30 -22.59 3.20
C LEU A 106 -17.57 -23.20 3.80
N VAL A 107 -17.51 -24.47 4.18
CA VAL A 107 -18.63 -25.16 4.84
C VAL A 107 -18.95 -24.48 6.17
N ALA A 108 -17.94 -24.19 6.98
CA ALA A 108 -18.10 -23.52 8.26
C ALA A 108 -18.77 -22.15 8.10
N ARG A 109 -18.39 -21.37 7.07
CA ARG A 109 -19.08 -20.11 6.74
C ARG A 109 -20.57 -20.30 6.50
N THR A 110 -20.96 -21.34 5.78
CA THR A 110 -22.37 -21.59 5.46
C THR A 110 -23.18 -22.15 6.64
N VAL A 111 -22.55 -22.92 7.53
CA VAL A 111 -23.24 -23.63 8.61
C VAL A 111 -23.23 -22.85 9.92
N TYR A 112 -22.14 -22.14 10.23
CA TYR A 112 -21.96 -21.48 11.52
C TYR A 112 -22.12 -19.95 11.47
N PHE A 113 -21.99 -19.32 10.30
CA PHE A 113 -22.10 -17.86 10.17
C PHE A 113 -23.41 -17.47 9.48
N LEU A 114 -24.53 -17.68 10.18
CA LEU A 114 -25.83 -17.23 9.72
C LEU A 114 -26.01 -15.74 10.04
N PRO A 115 -26.64 -14.96 9.14
CA PRO A 115 -26.96 -13.57 9.43
C PRO A 115 -27.99 -13.51 10.57
N ASN A 116 -27.63 -12.88 11.69
CA ASN A 116 -28.54 -12.60 12.79
C ASN A 116 -28.39 -11.16 13.28
N GLN A 117 -29.49 -10.56 13.72
CA GLN A 117 -29.58 -9.18 14.22
C GLN A 117 -29.81 -9.16 15.74
N GLU A 118 -29.05 -9.96 16.48
CA GLU A 118 -29.09 -9.91 17.94
C GLU A 118 -28.01 -8.94 18.47
N PRO A 119 -28.33 -8.14 19.51
CA PRO A 119 -27.36 -7.24 20.12
C PRO A 119 -26.28 -8.07 20.84
N MET A 120 -25.11 -8.20 20.21
CA MET A 120 -23.95 -8.86 20.79
C MET A 120 -23.18 -7.86 21.65
N ILE A 121 -23.09 -8.12 22.95
CA ILE A 121 -22.22 -7.38 23.86
C ILE A 121 -20.79 -7.88 23.63
N VAL A 122 -20.03 -7.17 22.81
CA VAL A 122 -18.61 -7.46 22.57
C VAL A 122 -17.79 -6.68 23.59
N GLU A 123 -17.12 -7.38 24.50
CA GLU A 123 -16.15 -6.76 25.39
C GLU A 123 -14.82 -6.59 24.65
N VAL A 124 -14.62 -5.41 24.07
CA VAL A 124 -13.37 -5.07 23.38
C VAL A 124 -12.38 -4.53 24.42
N MET A 125 -11.46 -5.39 24.88
CA MET A 125 -10.30 -4.90 25.61
C MET A 125 -9.33 -4.21 24.63
N SER A 126 -9.31 -2.89 24.64
CA SER A 126 -8.26 -2.11 23.97
C SER A 126 -7.06 -1.95 24.91
N PRO A 127 -5.86 -2.44 24.56
CA PRO A 127 -4.66 -2.08 25.31
C PRO A 127 -4.29 -0.64 24.96
N TRP A 128 -4.65 0.31 25.82
CA TRP A 128 -4.18 1.68 25.69
C TRP A 128 -2.67 1.68 25.92
N LYS A 129 -1.89 1.86 24.85
CA LYS A 129 -0.45 2.10 24.97
C LYS A 129 -0.25 3.47 25.60
N ARG A 130 -0.21 3.52 26.94
CA ARG A 130 0.19 4.72 27.68
C ARG A 130 1.65 4.98 27.34
N VAL A 131 1.92 6.00 26.53
CA VAL A 131 3.28 6.52 26.34
C VAL A 131 3.66 7.18 27.65
N TRP A 132 4.48 6.51 28.44
CA TRP A 132 5.08 7.09 29.63
C TRP A 132 6.14 8.08 29.16
N LEU A 133 5.76 9.36 29.04
CA LEU A 133 6.74 10.41 28.86
C LEU A 133 7.48 10.60 30.18
N ASN A 134 8.80 10.43 30.14
CA ASN A 134 9.64 10.75 31.28
C ASN A 134 9.72 12.28 31.40
N ASP A 135 9.36 12.82 32.56
CA ASP A 135 9.37 14.26 32.82
C ASP A 135 10.71 14.89 32.43
N ILE A 136 11.83 14.23 32.71
CA ILE A 136 13.16 14.75 32.38
C ILE A 136 13.34 14.88 30.86
N ALA A 137 12.89 13.89 30.09
CA ALA A 137 12.99 13.91 28.63
C ALA A 137 12.12 15.01 28.01
N VAL A 138 10.94 15.28 28.59
CA VAL A 138 10.05 16.36 28.14
C VAL A 138 10.69 17.73 28.36
N HIS A 139 11.28 17.97 29.53
CA HIS A 139 11.92 19.26 29.82
C HIS A 139 13.16 19.48 28.94
N PHE A 140 13.96 18.45 28.69
CA PHE A 140 15.10 18.55 27.76
C PHE A 140 14.67 18.88 26.34
N LEU A 141 13.69 18.15 25.81
CA LEU A 141 13.18 18.37 24.46
C LEU A 141 12.55 19.77 24.33
N ALA A 142 11.80 20.21 25.34
CA ALA A 142 11.22 21.55 25.37
C ALA A 142 12.30 22.64 25.40
N ALA A 143 13.36 22.46 26.20
CA ALA A 143 14.48 23.38 26.27
C ALA A 143 15.23 23.46 24.92
N GLU A 144 15.45 22.33 24.25
CA GLU A 144 16.10 22.28 22.93
C GLU A 144 15.25 22.96 21.85
N MET A 145 13.94 22.69 21.82
CA MET A 145 13.00 23.37 20.93
C MET A 145 12.97 24.88 21.17
N MET A 146 13.00 25.32 22.43
CA MET A 146 13.03 26.73 22.77
C MET A 146 14.33 27.40 22.33
N LEU A 147 15.46 26.73 22.52
CA LEU A 147 16.77 27.19 22.07
C LEU A 147 16.82 27.32 20.54
N LEU A 148 16.38 26.29 19.81
CA LEU A 148 16.28 26.34 18.34
C LEU A 148 15.37 27.47 17.86
N GLY A 149 14.23 27.69 18.54
CA GLY A 149 13.34 28.82 18.28
C GLY A 149 14.06 30.16 18.41
N VAL A 150 14.81 30.38 19.49
CA VAL A 150 15.58 31.62 19.69
C VAL A 150 16.60 31.81 18.55
N PHE A 151 17.38 30.78 18.21
CA PHE A 151 18.37 30.87 17.12
C PHE A 151 17.73 31.14 15.76
N ALA A 152 16.64 30.44 15.42
CA ALA A 152 15.88 30.69 14.20
C ALA A 152 15.39 32.14 14.14
N THR A 153 14.90 32.67 15.27
CA THR A 153 14.42 34.05 15.37
C THR A 153 15.56 35.06 15.15
N LEU A 154 16.73 34.83 15.74
CA LEU A 154 17.92 35.67 15.54
C LEU A 154 18.38 35.66 14.08
N VAL A 155 18.47 34.48 13.45
CA VAL A 155 18.81 34.37 12.03
C VAL A 155 17.80 35.11 11.15
N GLN A 156 16.49 34.96 11.44
CA GLN A 156 15.43 35.68 10.74
C GLN A 156 15.60 37.20 10.87
N LEU A 157 16.00 37.68 12.06
CA LEU A 157 16.17 39.10 12.36
C LEU A 157 17.42 39.67 11.66
N PHE A 158 18.53 38.93 11.63
CA PHE A 158 19.71 39.28 10.86
C PHE A 158 19.43 39.28 9.35
N HIS A 159 18.72 38.27 8.83
CA HIS A 159 18.27 38.26 7.43
C HIS A 159 17.35 39.43 7.12
N ARG A 160 16.43 39.79 8.02
CA ARG A 160 15.55 40.96 7.85
C ARG A 160 16.35 42.26 7.80
N TYR A 161 17.32 42.43 8.69
CA TYR A 161 18.18 43.62 8.72
C TYR A 161 19.08 43.70 7.48
N GLY A 162 19.62 42.56 7.02
CA GLY A 162 20.37 42.45 5.75
C GLY A 162 19.52 42.82 4.54
N ARG A 163 18.27 42.36 4.48
CA ARG A 163 17.31 42.72 3.42
C ARG A 163 16.93 44.21 3.44
N CYS A 164 16.89 44.85 4.61
CA CYS A 164 16.66 46.30 4.70
C CYS A 164 17.81 47.13 4.10
N LYS A 165 19.05 46.62 4.12
CA LYS A 165 20.21 47.29 3.49
C LYS A 165 20.38 46.94 2.01
N LEU A 166 19.79 45.84 1.55
CA LEU A 166 19.66 45.50 0.14
C LEU A 166 18.41 46.17 -0.45
N ARG A 167 18.46 47.51 -0.62
CA ARG A 167 17.58 48.19 -1.57
C ARG A 167 18.00 47.78 -2.98
N LEU A 168 17.50 46.65 -3.45
CA LEU A 168 17.47 46.36 -4.88
C LEU A 168 16.69 47.52 -5.53
N LYS A 169 17.29 48.20 -6.51
CA LYS A 169 16.64 49.27 -7.29
C LYS A 169 15.36 48.81 -8.03
N HIS A 170 15.02 47.52 -7.96
CA HIS A 170 13.87 46.92 -8.64
C HIS A 170 13.16 45.90 -7.74
N GLU A 171 11.84 45.88 -7.88
CA GLU A 171 10.90 45.04 -7.13
C GLU A 171 11.12 43.54 -7.43
N PRO A 172 11.34 42.69 -6.40
CA PRO A 172 11.63 41.28 -6.59
C PRO A 172 10.37 40.55 -7.08
N GLY A 173 10.50 39.85 -8.21
CA GLY A 173 9.39 39.23 -8.95
C GLY A 173 9.23 39.76 -10.38
N THR A 174 9.90 40.86 -10.72
CA THR A 174 9.89 41.44 -12.07
C THR A 174 11.00 40.87 -12.93
N ILE A 175 10.75 40.69 -14.23
CA ILE A 175 11.70 40.14 -15.24
C ILE A 175 13.05 40.88 -15.22
N ALA A 176 13.06 42.18 -14.90
CA ALA A 176 14.27 42.98 -14.75
C ALA A 176 15.22 42.48 -13.64
N SER A 177 14.69 41.95 -12.54
CA SER A 177 15.48 41.39 -11.43
C SER A 177 16.15 40.07 -11.82
N ALA A 178 15.40 39.20 -12.54
CA ALA A 178 15.94 37.97 -13.09
C ALA A 178 17.06 38.24 -14.12
N VAL A 179 16.89 39.27 -14.96
CA VAL A 179 17.92 39.69 -15.93
C VAL A 179 19.15 40.28 -15.26
N SER A 180 19.01 41.10 -14.20
CA SER A 180 20.19 41.65 -13.51
C SER A 180 21.00 40.58 -12.76
N ILE A 181 20.33 39.55 -12.22
CA ILE A 181 20.99 38.42 -11.57
C ILE A 181 21.63 37.50 -12.61
N ALA A 182 20.96 37.26 -13.75
CA ALA A 182 21.51 36.48 -14.87
C ALA A 182 22.63 37.21 -15.64
N ALA A 183 22.69 38.54 -15.57
CA ALA A 183 23.76 39.34 -16.17
C ALA A 183 25.02 39.39 -15.28
N GLN A 184 24.87 39.31 -13.96
CA GLN A 184 26.00 39.28 -13.00
C GLN A 184 26.55 37.88 -12.74
N THR A 185 25.70 36.85 -12.86
CA THR A 185 26.17 35.45 -12.89
C THR A 185 26.63 35.15 -14.32
N GLY A 186 27.88 34.75 -14.55
CA GLY A 186 28.52 34.63 -15.88
C GLY A 186 27.89 33.65 -16.90
N ILE A 187 26.62 33.27 -16.74
CA ILE A 187 25.83 32.42 -17.63
C ILE A 187 25.49 33.14 -18.94
N GLY A 188 25.38 34.48 -18.93
CA GLY A 188 25.14 35.29 -20.14
C GLY A 188 26.28 35.27 -21.17
N GLY A 189 27.51 34.92 -20.75
CA GLY A 189 28.65 34.73 -21.66
C GLY A 189 28.55 33.47 -22.50
N SER A 190 27.91 32.41 -21.99
CA SER A 190 27.87 31.10 -22.64
C SER A 190 26.73 30.96 -23.65
N LEU A 191 25.68 31.79 -23.56
CA LEU A 191 24.58 31.82 -24.54
C LEU A 191 24.83 32.76 -25.74
N ARG A 192 25.95 33.49 -25.76
CA ARG A 192 26.35 34.35 -26.90
C ARG A 192 27.07 33.59 -28.02
N GLY A 193 27.40 32.32 -27.81
CA GLY A 193 28.27 31.53 -28.69
C GLY A 193 27.60 30.78 -29.85
N ARG A 194 26.27 30.81 -30.03
CA ARG A 194 25.61 29.88 -30.99
C ARG A 194 24.84 30.49 -32.17
N ARG A 195 24.93 31.80 -32.46
CA ARG A 195 24.21 32.42 -33.60
C ARG A 195 24.99 33.53 -34.34
N ARG A 196 26.29 33.36 -34.58
CA ARG A 196 27.11 34.36 -35.29
C ARG A 196 28.01 33.78 -36.39
N VAL A 197 27.50 32.85 -37.19
CA VAL A 197 28.19 32.39 -38.41
C VAL A 197 27.36 32.65 -39.68
N GLU A 198 26.03 32.64 -39.59
CA GLU A 198 25.18 32.82 -40.80
C GLU A 198 24.90 34.28 -41.18
N GLY A 199 25.05 35.23 -40.26
CA GLY A 199 24.79 36.66 -40.53
C GLY A 199 25.95 37.38 -41.24
N ILE A 200 27.19 36.94 -41.03
CA ILE A 200 28.37 37.65 -41.53
C ILE A 200 28.54 37.41 -43.05
N SER A 201 28.18 36.23 -43.56
CA SER A 201 28.23 35.93 -45.01
C SER A 201 27.23 36.75 -45.82
N ARG A 202 26.03 37.03 -45.27
CA ARG A 202 25.03 37.90 -45.91
C ARG A 202 25.49 39.35 -45.99
N ILE A 203 26.13 39.87 -44.94
CA ILE A 203 26.65 41.25 -44.91
C ILE A 203 27.84 41.42 -45.87
N LEU A 204 28.68 40.39 -46.05
CA LEU A 204 29.79 40.42 -47.01
C LEU A 204 29.31 40.26 -48.46
N ARG A 205 28.21 39.54 -48.71
CA ARG A 205 27.59 39.46 -50.05
C ARG A 205 26.98 40.78 -50.48
N ASP A 206 26.33 41.48 -49.55
CA ASP A 206 25.68 42.76 -49.78
C ASP A 206 26.69 43.90 -50.03
N LYS A 207 27.86 43.88 -49.37
CA LYS A 207 28.92 44.85 -49.66
C LYS A 207 29.63 44.63 -51.00
N ARG A 208 29.62 43.40 -51.55
CA ARG A 208 30.26 43.09 -52.85
C ARG A 208 29.44 43.60 -54.04
N SER A 209 28.11 43.68 -53.92
CA SER A 209 27.24 44.26 -54.97
C SER A 209 27.30 45.78 -55.02
N VAL A 210 27.46 46.46 -53.87
CA VAL A 210 27.57 47.92 -53.79
C VAL A 210 28.88 48.44 -54.39
N ALA A 211 29.97 47.69 -54.27
CA ALA A 211 31.27 48.05 -54.85
C ALA A 211 31.29 48.01 -56.40
N HIS A 212 30.41 47.22 -57.02
CA HIS A 212 30.29 47.15 -58.48
C HIS A 212 29.46 48.29 -59.08
N ILE A 213 28.55 48.90 -58.29
CA ILE A 213 27.69 50.03 -58.72
C ILE A 213 28.42 51.37 -58.59
N ALA A 214 29.41 51.48 -57.70
CA ALA A 214 30.20 52.71 -57.53
C ALA A 214 31.25 52.96 -58.64
N ARG A 215 31.47 51.98 -59.54
CA ARG A 215 32.45 52.10 -60.65
C ARG A 215 31.84 52.63 -61.96
N ASP A 216 30.52 52.75 -62.04
CA ASP A 216 29.81 53.13 -63.29
C ASP A 216 29.25 54.58 -63.28
N ARG A 217 29.45 55.34 -62.19
CA ARG A 217 28.99 56.74 -62.06
C ARG A 217 30.10 57.80 -62.07
N ARG A 218 31.31 57.45 -62.51
CA ARG A 218 32.44 58.39 -62.61
C ARG A 218 32.98 58.53 -64.05
N GLY A 219 32.08 58.39 -65.03
CA GLY A 219 32.40 58.46 -66.47
C GLY A 219 31.40 59.25 -67.32
N ARG A 220 30.60 60.17 -66.75
CA ARG A 220 29.84 61.18 -67.52
C ARG A 220 29.73 62.50 -66.76
N SER A 221 30.11 63.56 -67.48
CA SER A 221 30.21 65.00 -67.16
C SER A 221 31.43 65.41 -66.35
#